data_AF-A0A813EN20-F1
#
_entry.id   AF-A0A813EN20-F1
#
_cell.length_a   1.000
_cell.length_b   1.000
_cell.length_c   1.000
_cell.angle_alpha   90.00
_cell.angle_beta   90.00
_cell.angle_gamma   90.00
#
_symmetry.space_group_name_H-M   'P 1'
#
loop_
_entity.id
_entity.type
_entity.pdbx_description
1 polymer ?
#
loop_
_entity_poly.entity_id
_entity_poly.type
_entity_poly.pdbx_seq_one_letter_code
_entity_poly.pdbx_strand_id
1 'polypeptide(L)'
;MIIIFYLIAFLPLVSVNAVATSTVTERFRPAESLLQTRAAKCARRTKCEQKPYSLIFDNNANYYDMLALLYLAGNPDFDLKAITVEADGMGTPSTGPPNMAAVAALVGKGDVPVAFGHIESLSPITTMPLQWRIEVDTFIEKMYPGGPNGTILEMSPDHLSAMSAPELILKVLRESQCPVLVLTTGPVTNLAVSLDADPSAAANIKAV
;
A
#
# COMPACT_ATOMS: atom_id res chain seq x y z
N MET A 1 -104.28 8.73 -0.97
CA MET A 1 -105.01 9.27 0.21
C MET A 1 -103.99 10.01 1.07
N ILE A 2 -104.04 11.35 1.03
CA ILE A 2 -103.63 12.32 2.09
C ILE A 2 -102.11 12.45 2.40
N ILE A 3 -101.43 13.60 2.61
CA ILE A 3 -101.59 15.07 2.47
C ILE A 3 -100.14 15.65 2.66
N ILE A 4 -99.70 16.60 1.80
CA ILE A 4 -99.10 17.96 2.04
C ILE A 4 -98.19 18.17 3.32
N PHE A 5 -97.00 18.81 3.35
CA PHE A 5 -96.64 20.22 3.05
C PHE A 5 -95.11 20.53 3.05
N TYR A 6 -94.78 21.57 2.29
CA TYR A 6 -93.52 22.34 2.14
C TYR A 6 -92.84 22.82 3.45
N LEU A 7 -91.50 23.00 3.42
CA LEU A 7 -90.86 24.34 3.46
C LEU A 7 -89.33 24.28 3.25
N ILE A 8 -88.84 25.25 2.46
CA ILE A 8 -87.44 25.56 2.15
C ILE A 8 -86.86 26.46 3.24
N ALA A 9 -85.61 26.25 3.67
CA ALA A 9 -84.77 27.32 4.22
C ALA A 9 -83.27 27.06 3.97
N PHE A 10 -82.60 28.15 3.55
CA PHE A 10 -81.23 28.31 3.10
C PHE A 10 -80.15 28.14 4.20
N LEU A 11 -79.05 27.48 3.82
CA LEU A 11 -77.61 27.68 4.12
C LEU A 11 -77.15 28.72 5.20
N PRO A 12 -76.03 28.45 5.91
CA PRO A 12 -74.71 28.75 5.33
C PRO A 12 -73.63 27.66 5.49
N LEU A 13 -72.66 27.76 4.58
CA LEU A 13 -71.43 26.96 4.47
C LEU A 13 -70.64 26.93 5.78
N VAL A 14 -70.20 25.75 6.17
CA VAL A 14 -69.02 25.56 7.01
C VAL A 14 -68.00 24.74 6.22
N SER A 15 -66.92 25.42 5.83
CA SER A 15 -65.72 24.81 5.29
C SER A 15 -65.08 23.95 6.37
N VAL A 16 -64.90 22.65 6.11
CA VAL A 16 -64.04 21.78 6.92
C VAL A 16 -63.02 21.16 5.98
N ASN A 17 -61.76 21.42 6.32
CA ASN A 17 -60.57 21.22 5.52
C ASN A 17 -60.38 19.80 4.99
N ALA A 18 -59.82 19.73 3.79
CA ALA A 18 -59.25 18.51 3.22
C ALA A 18 -58.24 17.89 4.20
N VAL A 19 -58.47 16.62 4.53
CA VAL A 19 -57.47 15.78 5.21
C VAL A 19 -56.30 15.60 4.25
N ALA A 20 -55.15 16.19 4.59
CA ALA A 20 -53.91 15.95 3.88
C ALA A 20 -53.50 14.49 4.05
N THR A 21 -53.61 13.71 2.97
CA THR A 21 -52.93 12.42 2.85
C THR A 21 -51.43 12.68 2.76
N SER A 22 -50.72 12.60 3.88
CA SER A 22 -49.26 12.60 3.88
C SER A 22 -48.76 11.33 3.18
N THR A 23 -48.07 11.54 2.07
CA THR A 23 -47.40 10.48 1.31
C THR A 23 -46.32 9.83 2.17
N VAL A 24 -46.50 8.54 2.48
CA VAL A 24 -45.44 7.67 3.00
C VAL A 24 -44.50 7.35 1.83
N THR A 25 -43.58 8.25 1.51
CA THR A 25 -42.56 8.03 0.46
C THR A 25 -41.13 8.36 0.90
N GLU A 26 -40.87 8.51 2.20
CA GLU A 26 -39.56 8.98 2.69
C GLU A 26 -38.89 8.04 3.72
N ARG A 27 -38.95 6.71 3.51
CA ARG A 27 -38.25 5.74 4.38
C ARG A 27 -37.44 4.64 3.70
N PHE A 28 -37.10 4.78 2.42
CA PHE A 28 -36.32 3.77 1.67
C PHE A 28 -35.01 4.29 1.06
N ARG A 29 -34.30 5.22 1.73
CA ARG A 29 -32.96 5.67 1.28
C ARG A 29 -31.71 4.95 1.85
N PRO A 30 -31.73 4.16 2.94
CA PRO A 30 -30.48 3.57 3.46
C PRO A 30 -30.02 2.28 2.74
N ALA A 31 -30.91 1.56 2.05
CA ALA A 31 -30.58 0.26 1.45
C ALA A 31 -29.71 0.38 0.18
N GLU A 32 -29.95 1.37 -0.68
CA GLU A 32 -29.19 1.56 -1.93
C GLU A 32 -27.73 1.96 -1.65
N SER A 33 -27.52 2.86 -0.67
CA SER A 33 -26.18 3.26 -0.23
C SER A 33 -25.36 2.07 0.29
N LEU A 34 -25.96 1.20 1.11
CA LEU A 34 -25.30 0.00 1.62
C LEU A 34 -25.01 -1.03 0.53
N LEU A 35 -25.92 -1.19 -0.44
CA LEU A 35 -25.72 -2.09 -1.58
C LEU A 35 -24.61 -1.58 -2.52
N GLN A 36 -24.57 -0.28 -2.82
CA GLN A 36 -23.49 0.35 -3.59
C GLN A 36 -22.13 0.20 -2.88
N THR A 37 -22.10 0.42 -1.56
CA THR A 37 -20.88 0.25 -0.75
C THR A 37 -20.39 -1.20 -0.75
N ARG A 38 -21.31 -2.17 -0.68
CA ARG A 38 -20.98 -3.60 -0.76
C ARG A 38 -20.50 -4.01 -2.15
N ALA A 39 -21.15 -3.55 -3.21
CA ALA A 39 -20.75 -3.83 -4.59
C ALA A 39 -19.37 -3.25 -4.90
N ALA A 40 -19.09 -2.01 -4.48
CA ALA A 40 -17.77 -1.38 -4.62
C ALA A 40 -16.69 -2.14 -3.84
N LYS A 41 -17.00 -2.59 -2.62
CA LYS A 41 -16.09 -3.41 -1.81
C LYS A 41 -15.79 -4.77 -2.47
N CYS A 42 -16.80 -5.44 -3.02
CA CYS A 42 -16.62 -6.69 -3.77
C CYS A 42 -15.79 -6.48 -5.05
N ALA A 43 -16.10 -5.45 -5.84
CA ALA A 43 -15.35 -5.13 -7.05
C ALA A 43 -13.88 -4.79 -6.76
N ARG A 44 -13.62 -4.01 -5.70
CA ARG A 44 -12.25 -3.77 -5.21
C ARG A 44 -11.58 -5.09 -4.82
N ARG A 45 -12.25 -5.96 -4.06
CA ARG A 45 -11.71 -7.26 -3.66
C ARG A 45 -11.32 -8.11 -4.88
N THR A 46 -12.21 -8.25 -5.86
CA THR A 46 -11.93 -9.01 -7.09
C THR A 46 -10.77 -8.44 -7.89
N LYS A 47 -10.68 -7.11 -8.02
CA LYS A 47 -9.53 -6.43 -8.66
C LYS A 47 -8.21 -6.76 -7.94
N CYS A 48 -8.23 -6.74 -6.61
CA CYS A 48 -7.04 -6.92 -5.78
C CYS A 48 -6.65 -8.40 -5.53
N GLU A 49 -7.44 -9.33 -6.05
CA GLU A 49 -7.11 -10.76 -6.11
C GLU A 49 -6.43 -11.15 -7.44
N GLN A 50 -6.41 -10.24 -8.42
CA GLN A 50 -5.79 -10.47 -9.72
C GLN A 50 -4.39 -9.85 -9.78
N LYS A 51 -3.49 -10.55 -10.47
CA LYS A 51 -2.13 -10.09 -10.76
C LYS A 51 -2.15 -8.90 -11.74
N PRO A 52 -1.14 -8.01 -11.69
CA PRO A 52 0.01 -8.06 -10.80
C PRO A 52 -0.33 -7.58 -9.38
N TYR A 53 0.31 -8.18 -8.37
CA TYR A 53 0.18 -7.76 -6.99
C TYR A 53 1.14 -6.61 -6.68
N SER A 54 0.64 -5.53 -6.09
CA SER A 54 1.50 -4.50 -5.50
C SER A 54 2.43 -5.12 -4.46
N LEU A 55 3.73 -4.86 -4.59
CA LEU A 55 4.77 -5.46 -3.75
C LEU A 55 5.69 -4.38 -3.18
N ILE A 56 5.95 -4.46 -1.88
CA ILE A 56 7.10 -3.83 -1.24
C ILE A 56 8.14 -4.93 -1.03
N PHE A 57 9.39 -4.67 -1.44
CA PHE A 57 10.51 -5.56 -1.17
C PHE A 57 11.42 -4.98 -0.08
N ASP A 58 11.23 -5.47 1.14
CA ASP A 58 11.98 -5.07 2.33
C ASP A 58 13.10 -6.09 2.59
N ASN A 59 14.33 -5.62 2.42
CA ASN A 59 15.49 -6.49 2.28
C ASN A 59 16.69 -6.02 3.07
N ASN A 60 17.70 -6.86 3.19
CA ASN A 60 18.91 -6.54 3.95
C ASN A 60 20.12 -6.23 3.03
N ALA A 61 19.89 -6.01 1.73
CA ALA A 61 20.85 -5.67 0.68
C ALA A 61 22.01 -6.67 0.54
N ASN A 62 21.73 -7.96 0.72
CA ASN A 62 22.70 -9.04 0.53
C ASN A 62 22.65 -9.63 -0.90
N TYR A 63 23.60 -10.49 -1.25
CA TYR A 63 23.67 -11.10 -2.59
C TYR A 63 22.42 -11.93 -2.95
N TYR A 64 21.77 -12.58 -1.98
CA TYR A 64 20.49 -13.26 -2.22
C TYR A 64 19.32 -12.29 -2.44
N ASP A 65 19.35 -11.09 -1.85
CA ASP A 65 18.32 -10.07 -2.05
C ASP A 65 18.41 -9.47 -3.44
N MET A 66 19.63 -9.35 -3.98
CA MET A 66 19.84 -8.97 -5.37
C MET A 66 19.24 -10.00 -6.32
N LEU A 67 19.47 -11.30 -6.07
CA LEU A 67 18.85 -12.40 -6.83
C LEU A 67 17.32 -12.39 -6.71
N ALA A 68 16.79 -12.10 -5.52
CA ALA A 68 15.37 -11.91 -5.32
C ALA A 68 14.84 -10.74 -6.16
N LEU A 69 15.53 -9.60 -6.19
CA LEU A 69 15.13 -8.45 -7.01
C LEU A 69 15.14 -8.79 -8.51
N LEU A 70 16.13 -9.53 -9.00
CA LEU A 70 16.15 -10.06 -10.37
C LEU A 70 14.91 -10.91 -10.67
N TYR A 71 14.55 -11.83 -9.76
CA TYR A 71 13.36 -12.66 -9.90
C TYR A 71 12.07 -11.83 -9.90
N LEU A 72 11.93 -10.91 -8.95
CA LEU A 72 10.75 -10.06 -8.79
C LEU A 72 10.55 -9.13 -10.00
N ALA A 73 11.63 -8.54 -10.50
CA ALA A 73 11.58 -7.64 -11.66
C ALA A 73 11.19 -8.37 -12.95
N GLY A 74 11.63 -9.63 -13.11
CA GLY A 74 11.31 -10.46 -14.26
C GLY A 74 9.96 -11.16 -14.21
N ASN A 75 9.26 -11.12 -13.07
CA ASN A 75 7.99 -11.81 -12.88
C ASN A 75 6.79 -10.85 -13.07
N PRO A 76 5.95 -11.04 -14.11
CA PRO A 76 4.81 -10.17 -14.40
C PRO A 76 3.68 -10.27 -13.36
N ASP A 77 3.78 -11.17 -12.39
CA ASP A 77 2.83 -11.30 -11.30
C ASP A 77 3.00 -10.23 -10.23
N PHE A 78 4.11 -9.48 -10.24
CA PHE A 78 4.44 -8.50 -9.22
C PHE A 78 4.63 -7.10 -9.80
N ASP A 79 4.09 -6.12 -9.10
CA ASP A 79 4.23 -4.70 -9.39
C ASP A 79 4.98 -4.06 -8.22
N LEU A 80 6.30 -3.96 -8.38
CA LEU A 80 7.21 -3.46 -7.35
C LEU A 80 6.97 -1.97 -7.13
N LYS A 81 6.52 -1.61 -5.92
CA LYS A 81 6.16 -0.25 -5.52
C LYS A 81 7.25 0.48 -4.75
N ALA A 82 8.05 -0.27 -4.00
CA ALA A 82 9.17 0.25 -3.23
C ALA A 82 10.16 -0.87 -2.96
N ILE A 83 11.42 -0.46 -2.81
CA ILE A 83 12.50 -1.28 -2.26
C ILE A 83 12.94 -0.60 -0.96
N THR A 84 12.97 -1.33 0.14
CA THR A 84 13.45 -0.81 1.41
C THR A 84 14.60 -1.65 1.93
N VAL A 85 15.60 -0.99 2.52
CA VAL A 85 16.79 -1.63 3.04
C VAL A 85 16.81 -1.53 4.56
N GLU A 86 16.81 -2.66 5.24
CA GLU A 86 16.96 -2.79 6.70
C GLU A 86 18.32 -2.24 7.16
N ALA A 87 18.34 -1.35 8.15
CA ALA A 87 19.57 -0.66 8.57
C ALA A 87 20.51 -1.54 9.40
N ASP A 88 19.94 -2.50 10.12
CA ASP A 88 20.59 -3.55 10.90
C ASP A 88 20.91 -4.80 10.06
N GLY A 89 20.55 -4.78 8.77
CA GLY A 89 20.87 -5.80 7.77
C GLY A 89 22.33 -5.81 7.30
N MET A 90 22.57 -6.42 6.13
CA MET A 90 23.92 -6.57 5.58
C MET A 90 24.43 -5.27 4.95
N GLY A 91 23.61 -4.57 4.16
CA GLY A 91 23.99 -3.30 3.55
C GLY A 91 24.16 -2.17 4.57
N THR A 92 25.21 -1.38 4.43
CA THR A 92 25.43 -0.17 5.25
C THR A 92 24.61 1.02 4.72
N PRO A 93 24.40 2.11 5.49
CA PRO A 93 23.70 3.29 4.98
C PRO A 93 24.33 3.85 3.69
N SER A 94 25.66 3.77 3.57
CA SER A 94 26.42 4.29 2.44
C SER A 94 26.40 3.38 1.20
N THR A 95 26.05 2.10 1.35
CA THR A 95 26.21 1.10 0.27
C THR A 95 24.91 0.36 -0.03
N GLY A 96 24.12 -0.02 0.97
CA GLY A 96 22.91 -0.82 0.82
C GLY A 96 21.90 -0.21 -0.16
N PRO A 97 21.35 0.99 0.11
CA PRO A 97 20.41 1.64 -0.81
C PRO A 97 21.01 1.91 -2.20
N PRO A 98 22.23 2.47 -2.35
CA PRO A 98 22.83 2.65 -3.67
C PRO A 98 23.02 1.35 -4.47
N ASN A 99 23.43 0.26 -3.80
CA ASN A 99 23.60 -1.05 -4.43
C ASN A 99 22.27 -1.60 -4.92
N MET A 100 21.21 -1.53 -4.09
CA MET A 100 19.88 -1.99 -4.48
C MET A 100 19.27 -1.12 -5.59
N ALA A 101 19.51 0.19 -5.59
CA ALA A 101 19.12 1.09 -6.67
C ALA A 101 19.83 0.78 -7.99
N ALA A 102 21.14 0.49 -7.94
CA ALA A 102 21.91 0.08 -9.13
C ALA A 102 21.39 -1.24 -9.71
N VAL A 103 21.10 -2.23 -8.87
CA VAL A 103 20.50 -3.51 -9.32
C VAL A 103 19.11 -3.29 -9.88
N ALA A 104 18.27 -2.45 -9.24
CA ALA A 104 16.95 -2.10 -9.75
C ALA A 104 17.04 -1.43 -11.13
N ALA A 105 17.95 -0.48 -11.32
CA ALA A 105 18.19 0.16 -12.61
C ALA A 105 18.64 -0.86 -13.68
N LEU A 106 19.57 -1.76 -13.34
CA LEU A 106 20.05 -2.83 -14.24
C LEU A 106 18.90 -3.69 -14.78
N VAL A 107 17.89 -3.99 -13.96
CA VAL A 107 16.75 -4.84 -14.34
C VAL A 107 15.53 -4.05 -14.84
N GLY A 108 15.71 -2.78 -15.20
CA GLY A 108 14.64 -1.93 -15.76
C GLY A 108 13.60 -1.48 -14.73
N LYS A 109 13.96 -1.46 -13.45
CA LYS A 109 13.15 -0.99 -12.31
C LYS A 109 13.76 0.25 -11.65
N GLY A 110 14.51 1.06 -12.40
CA GLY A 110 15.10 2.31 -11.90
C GLY A 110 14.06 3.21 -11.23
N ASP A 111 12.89 3.39 -11.83
CA ASP A 111 11.85 4.28 -11.29
C ASP A 111 11.24 3.86 -9.94
N VAL A 112 11.59 2.68 -9.41
CA VAL A 112 11.12 2.21 -8.11
C VAL A 112 11.92 2.88 -6.99
N PRO A 113 11.29 3.60 -6.05
CA PRO A 113 11.99 4.29 -4.99
C PRO A 113 12.69 3.31 -4.03
N VAL A 114 13.93 3.64 -3.66
CA VAL A 114 14.74 2.88 -2.70
C VAL A 114 14.95 3.71 -1.43
N ALA A 115 14.57 3.19 -0.26
CA ALA A 115 14.72 3.88 1.02
C ALA A 115 15.55 3.09 2.03
N PHE A 116 16.25 3.82 2.91
CA PHE A 116 17.04 3.23 3.99
C PHE A 116 16.27 3.13 5.30
N GLY A 117 16.58 2.09 6.07
CA GLY A 117 15.85 1.65 7.24
C GLY A 117 15.99 2.49 8.49
N HIS A 118 15.18 2.16 9.49
CA HIS A 118 15.29 2.74 10.82
C HIS A 118 16.60 2.29 11.48
N ILE A 119 17.45 3.24 11.86
CA ILE A 119 18.84 2.99 12.30
C ILE A 119 18.90 2.11 13.57
N GLU A 120 17.92 2.26 14.46
CA GLU A 120 17.85 1.48 15.69
C GLU A 120 17.09 0.18 15.45
N SER A 121 17.77 -0.96 15.56
CA SER A 121 17.10 -2.25 15.50
C SER A 121 16.11 -2.39 16.67
N LEU A 122 14.91 -2.91 16.39
CA LEU A 122 13.98 -3.34 17.44
C LEU A 122 14.33 -4.73 18.00
N SER A 123 15.31 -5.41 17.41
CA SER A 123 15.85 -6.68 17.90
C SER A 123 16.97 -6.44 18.93
N PRO A 124 17.09 -7.31 19.96
CA PRO A 124 18.26 -7.27 20.85
C PRO A 124 19.58 -7.60 20.12
N ILE A 125 19.52 -8.19 18.93
CA ILE A 125 20.67 -8.32 18.03
C ILE A 125 20.70 -7.04 17.19
N THR A 126 21.55 -6.10 17.58
CA THR A 126 21.48 -4.71 17.11
C THR A 126 21.84 -4.51 15.65
N THR A 127 22.69 -5.37 15.06
CA THR A 127 23.17 -5.25 13.67
C THR A 127 23.94 -6.52 13.26
N MET A 128 23.88 -6.89 11.97
CA MET A 128 24.71 -7.96 11.40
C MET A 128 26.22 -7.73 11.64
N PRO A 129 27.04 -8.78 11.85
CA PRO A 129 28.47 -8.62 12.09
C PRO A 129 29.16 -7.72 11.05
N LEU A 130 29.93 -6.73 11.51
CA LEU A 130 30.58 -5.74 10.64
C LEU A 130 31.38 -6.39 9.50
N GLN A 131 32.12 -7.46 9.80
CA GLN A 131 32.91 -8.19 8.82
C GLN A 131 32.06 -8.69 7.65
N TRP A 132 30.85 -9.20 7.91
CA TRP A 132 29.96 -9.69 6.87
C TRP A 132 29.40 -8.57 5.99
N ARG A 133 29.11 -7.42 6.59
CA ARG A 133 28.66 -6.21 5.88
C ARG A 133 29.74 -5.73 4.90
N ILE A 134 30.99 -5.65 5.39
CA ILE A 134 32.17 -5.28 4.56
C ILE A 134 32.37 -6.26 3.40
N GLU A 135 32.21 -7.57 3.64
CA GLU A 135 32.37 -8.59 2.60
C GLU A 135 31.33 -8.45 1.48
N VAL A 136 30.07 -8.17 1.83
CA VAL A 136 29.01 -7.89 0.85
C VAL A 136 29.31 -6.63 0.06
N ASP A 137 29.67 -5.53 0.73
CA ASP A 137 30.02 -4.27 0.07
C ASP A 137 31.18 -4.47 -0.90
N THR A 138 32.27 -5.10 -0.45
CA THR A 138 33.46 -5.38 -1.27
C THR A 138 33.14 -6.27 -2.47
N PHE A 139 32.21 -7.22 -2.32
CA PHE A 139 31.78 -8.08 -3.42
C PHE A 139 31.03 -7.27 -4.49
N ILE A 140 30.15 -6.36 -4.10
CA ILE A 140 29.34 -5.56 -5.01
C ILE A 140 30.16 -4.44 -5.65
N GLU A 141 31.08 -3.81 -4.91
CA GLU A 141 32.01 -2.79 -5.42
C GLU A 141 32.80 -3.27 -6.65
N LYS A 142 33.16 -4.55 -6.69
CA LYS A 142 33.84 -5.19 -7.82
C LYS A 142 32.99 -5.31 -9.09
N MET A 143 31.69 -5.00 -9.03
CA MET A 143 30.78 -5.00 -10.17
C MET A 143 30.58 -3.60 -10.77
N TYR A 144 31.02 -2.55 -10.07
CA TYR A 144 31.01 -1.16 -10.56
C TYR A 144 32.18 -0.88 -11.52
N PRO A 145 32.22 0.30 -12.20
CA PRO A 145 33.30 0.63 -13.12
C PRO A 145 34.69 0.47 -12.52
N GLY A 146 35.59 -0.18 -13.26
CA GLY A 146 36.94 -0.50 -12.79
C GLY A 146 37.06 -1.83 -12.05
N GLY A 147 35.96 -2.59 -11.92
CA GLY A 147 35.95 -3.94 -11.40
C GLY A 147 36.72 -4.96 -12.26
N PRO A 148 37.16 -6.11 -11.67
CA PRO A 148 37.97 -7.12 -12.36
C PRO A 148 37.27 -7.80 -13.55
N ASN A 149 35.94 -7.70 -13.64
CA ASN A 149 35.13 -8.28 -14.72
C ASN A 149 34.54 -7.20 -15.67
N GLY A 150 35.01 -5.95 -15.59
CA GLY A 150 34.39 -4.81 -16.28
C GLY A 150 33.19 -4.24 -15.51
N THR A 151 32.47 -3.30 -16.14
CA THR A 151 31.30 -2.63 -15.54
C THR A 151 30.04 -3.49 -15.72
N ILE A 152 29.44 -3.92 -14.62
CA ILE A 152 28.14 -4.61 -14.58
C ILE A 152 27.06 -3.69 -13.99
N LEU A 153 27.40 -2.95 -12.93
CA LEU A 153 26.52 -2.00 -12.25
C LEU A 153 26.96 -0.56 -12.53
N GLU A 154 25.98 0.33 -12.63
CA GLU A 154 26.18 1.77 -12.69
C GLU A 154 25.45 2.44 -11.51
N MET A 155 26.00 3.55 -11.03
CA MET A 155 25.39 4.30 -9.93
C MET A 155 24.04 4.88 -10.36
N SER A 156 23.04 4.76 -9.50
CA SER A 156 21.68 5.23 -9.78
C SER A 156 21.11 6.05 -8.61
N PRO A 157 21.68 7.26 -8.34
CA PRO A 157 21.33 8.05 -7.17
C PRO A 157 19.92 8.68 -7.26
N ASP A 158 19.39 8.88 -8.46
CA ASP A 158 18.11 9.57 -8.70
C ASP A 158 16.89 8.82 -8.14
N HIS A 159 17.08 7.55 -7.74
CA HIS A 159 16.02 6.67 -7.25
C HIS A 159 16.08 6.46 -5.73
N LEU A 160 17.06 7.08 -5.06
CA LEU A 160 17.11 7.11 -3.61
C LEU A 160 16.00 8.04 -3.08
N SER A 161 15.12 7.47 -2.28
CA SER A 161 14.06 8.20 -1.61
C SER A 161 14.61 9.09 -0.52
N ALA A 162 14.07 10.30 -0.39
CA ALA A 162 14.31 11.16 0.76
C ALA A 162 13.55 10.71 2.02
N MET A 163 12.56 9.81 1.87
CA MET A 163 11.86 9.19 2.99
C MET A 163 12.69 8.05 3.58
N SER A 164 12.54 7.83 4.88
CA SER A 164 12.98 6.58 5.51
C SER A 164 12.14 5.39 5.00
N ALA A 165 12.66 4.17 5.18
CA ALA A 165 11.94 2.97 4.79
C ALA A 165 10.56 2.85 5.48
N PRO A 166 10.41 3.12 6.80
CA PRO A 166 9.09 3.07 7.42
C PRO A 166 8.10 4.08 6.83
N GLU A 167 8.57 5.30 6.52
CA GLU A 167 7.74 6.32 5.88
C GLU A 167 7.32 5.91 4.46
N LEU A 168 8.24 5.33 3.68
CA LEU A 168 7.96 4.85 2.34
C LEU A 168 6.99 3.66 2.36
N ILE A 169 7.14 2.72 3.30
CA ILE A 169 6.20 1.61 3.51
C ILE A 169 4.80 2.17 3.79
N LEU A 170 4.66 3.08 4.75
CA LEU A 170 3.37 3.68 5.08
C LEU A 170 2.76 4.44 3.90
N LYS A 171 3.56 5.19 3.15
CA LYS A 171 3.11 5.88 1.94
C LYS A 171 2.52 4.87 0.95
N VAL A 172 3.23 3.79 0.64
CA VAL A 172 2.77 2.76 -0.29
C VAL A 172 1.50 2.07 0.21
N LEU A 173 1.44 1.70 1.50
CA LEU A 173 0.26 1.07 2.11
C LEU A 173 -0.98 1.98 2.09
N ARG A 174 -0.81 3.30 2.23
CA ARG A 174 -1.92 4.27 2.21
C ARG A 174 -2.40 4.59 0.79
N GLU A 175 -1.47 4.72 -0.15
CA GLU A 175 -1.78 5.15 -1.51
C GLU A 175 -2.17 3.99 -2.44
N SER A 176 -1.85 2.75 -2.06
CA SER A 176 -2.23 1.57 -2.86
C SER A 176 -3.73 1.33 -2.85
N GLN A 177 -4.31 1.24 -4.06
CA GLN A 177 -5.73 0.91 -4.24
C GLN A 177 -6.07 -0.52 -3.75
N CYS A 178 -5.07 -1.40 -3.80
CA CYS A 178 -5.16 -2.80 -3.42
C CYS A 178 -4.24 -3.14 -2.25
N PRO A 179 -4.62 -4.10 -1.39
CA PRO A 179 -3.73 -4.58 -0.35
C PRO A 179 -2.39 -5.05 -0.92
N VAL A 180 -1.31 -4.68 -0.24
CA VAL A 180 0.07 -4.80 -0.71
C VAL A 180 0.71 -6.05 -0.11
N LEU A 181 1.46 -6.79 -0.92
CA LEU A 181 2.37 -7.83 -0.42
C LEU A 181 3.63 -7.16 0.14
N VAL A 182 4.05 -7.53 1.34
CA VAL A 182 5.30 -7.02 1.94
C VAL A 182 6.25 -8.18 2.07
N LEU A 183 7.16 -8.35 1.11
CA LEU A 183 8.17 -9.39 1.19
C LEU A 183 9.31 -8.90 2.08
N THR A 184 9.46 -9.52 3.25
CA THR A 184 10.59 -9.27 4.16
C THR A 184 11.63 -10.39 4.02
N THR A 185 12.90 -10.02 3.88
CA THR A 185 14.03 -10.97 3.75
C THR A 185 15.14 -10.74 4.78
N GLY A 186 14.95 -9.77 5.67
CA GLY A 186 15.85 -9.44 6.77
C GLY A 186 15.13 -9.45 8.12
N PRO A 187 15.64 -8.67 9.09
CA PRO A 187 14.83 -8.27 10.23
C PRO A 187 13.55 -7.55 9.74
N VAL A 188 12.59 -7.37 10.64
CA VAL A 188 11.27 -6.78 10.30
C VAL A 188 11.13 -5.40 10.94
N THR A 189 12.26 -4.73 11.19
CA THR A 189 12.32 -3.46 11.91
C THR A 189 11.57 -2.38 11.14
N ASN A 190 11.76 -2.31 9.82
CA ASN A 190 11.11 -1.29 9.00
C ASN A 190 9.58 -1.42 9.03
N LEU A 191 9.07 -2.63 8.83
CA LEU A 191 7.63 -2.90 8.88
C LEU A 191 7.06 -2.69 10.28
N ALA A 192 7.76 -3.11 11.33
CA ALA A 192 7.32 -2.92 12.71
C ALA A 192 7.21 -1.43 13.08
N VAL A 193 8.23 -0.62 12.77
CA VAL A 193 8.20 0.84 12.99
C VAL A 193 7.09 1.51 12.18
N SER A 194 6.84 1.04 10.96
CA SER A 194 5.72 1.52 10.13
C SER A 194 4.39 1.30 10.84
N LEU A 195 4.14 0.08 11.30
CA LEU A 195 2.86 -0.31 11.91
C LEU A 195 2.70 0.23 13.34
N ASP A 196 3.78 0.51 14.05
CA ASP A 196 3.73 1.22 15.32
C ASP A 196 3.26 2.68 15.11
N ALA A 197 3.80 3.35 14.08
CA ALA A 197 3.41 4.72 13.73
C ALA A 197 1.98 4.84 13.18
N ASP A 198 1.47 3.81 12.46
CA ASP A 198 0.08 3.74 12.02
C ASP A 198 -0.44 2.30 11.99
N PRO A 199 -1.03 1.81 13.10
CA PRO A 199 -1.57 0.46 13.19
C PRO A 199 -2.71 0.18 12.21
N SER A 200 -3.41 1.22 11.73
CA SER A 200 -4.51 1.05 10.79
C SER A 200 -4.04 0.61 9.40
N ALA A 201 -2.77 0.88 9.06
CA ALA A 201 -2.15 0.49 7.80
C ALA A 201 -2.07 -1.04 7.63
N ALA A 202 -2.09 -1.81 8.72
CA ALA A 202 -2.11 -3.28 8.67
C ALA A 202 -3.31 -3.83 7.87
N ALA A 203 -4.45 -3.11 7.84
CA ALA A 203 -5.62 -3.50 7.06
C ALA A 203 -5.39 -3.46 5.53
N ASN A 204 -4.33 -2.79 5.08
CA ASN A 204 -3.93 -2.72 3.67
C ASN A 204 -2.76 -3.67 3.34
N ILE A 205 -2.38 -4.58 4.24
CA ILE A 205 -1.40 -5.63 3.94
C ILE A 205 -2.15 -6.88 3.48
N LYS A 206 -1.75 -7.43 2.33
CA LYS A 206 -2.31 -8.68 1.79
C LYS A 206 -1.70 -9.90 2.48
N ALA A 207 -0.37 -9.91 2.60
CA ALA A 207 0.43 -10.90 3.30
C ALA A 207 1.84 -10.33 3.55
N VAL A 208 2.54 -10.91 4.52
CA VAL A 208 3.95 -10.69 4.82
C VAL A 208 4.69 -12.00 4.63
#